data_AF-A0A817SKH6-F1
#
_entry.id   AF-A0A817SKH6-F1
#
_cell.length_a   1.000
_cell.length_b   1.000
_cell.length_c   1.000
_cell.angle_alpha   90.00
_cell.angle_beta   90.00
_cell.angle_gamma   90.00
#
_symmetry.space_group_name_H-M   'P 1'
#
loop_
_entity.id
_entity.type
_entity.pdbx_description
1 polymer ?
#
loop_
_entity_poly.entity_id
_entity_poly.type
_entity_poly.pdbx_seq_one_letter_code
_entity_poly.pdbx_strand_id
1 'polypeptide(L)'
;TDSESQTLFPHVISMWRDNVNKTLLIELTFPNDIIENYGGSKTLWLNYTFPLDSPPAILIQLEWFNKTATRLPESIWIEFNPILPITSYTCNQWKIDVLGYDVDPSKIVNYGSRRLHAIGHGGVRFYDQISTSPLFALYSFDAPLLSIGSSEYLLNFDNSIADCQGINNNGLFINLHNNLWNTAFPIYYEQDAIFRFKIEFLTDWMQIIDRK
;
A
#
# COMPACT_ATOMS: atom_id res chain seq x y z
N THR A 1 17.21 -22.63 18.04
CA THR A 1 16.04 -22.74 17.17
C THR A 1 15.95 -21.41 16.47
N ASP A 2 16.35 -21.38 15.22
CA ASP A 2 16.59 -20.12 14.52
C ASP A 2 15.23 -19.49 14.16
N SER A 3 15.05 -18.25 14.58
CA SER A 3 13.88 -17.45 14.21
C SER A 3 14.02 -17.01 12.75
N GLU A 4 13.04 -17.36 11.92
CA GLU A 4 12.98 -16.94 10.52
C GLU A 4 11.91 -15.87 10.31
N SER A 5 12.19 -14.93 9.40
CA SER A 5 11.21 -13.97 8.88
C SER A 5 10.68 -14.49 7.55
N GLN A 6 9.37 -14.49 7.35
CA GLN A 6 8.74 -14.95 6.11
C GLN A 6 7.65 -13.98 5.66
N THR A 7 7.58 -13.72 4.35
CA THR A 7 6.49 -12.98 3.71
C THR A 7 5.54 -13.97 3.04
N LEU A 8 4.25 -13.84 3.35
CA LEU A 8 3.21 -14.77 2.93
C LEU A 8 2.07 -13.99 2.29
N PHE A 9 1.47 -14.56 1.24
CA PHE A 9 0.41 -13.92 0.48
C PHE A 9 -0.87 -14.76 0.52
N PRO A 10 -2.05 -14.11 0.57
CA PRO A 10 -3.30 -14.83 0.35
C PRO A 10 -3.42 -15.21 -1.14
N HIS A 11 -4.25 -16.21 -1.43
CA HIS A 11 -4.52 -16.64 -2.80
C HIS A 11 -6.01 -16.43 -3.14
N VAL A 12 -6.28 -16.25 -4.42
CA VAL A 12 -7.64 -16.05 -4.95
C VAL A 12 -8.43 -17.36 -4.87
N ILE A 13 -9.62 -17.28 -4.27
CA ILE A 13 -10.61 -18.35 -4.24
C ILE A 13 -11.62 -18.16 -5.36
N SER A 14 -12.15 -16.94 -5.48
CA SER A 14 -13.13 -16.61 -6.50
C SER A 14 -13.09 -15.13 -6.87
N MET A 15 -13.67 -14.83 -8.04
CA MET A 15 -13.74 -13.49 -8.58
C MET A 15 -15.08 -13.29 -9.29
N TRP A 16 -15.72 -12.15 -9.03
CA TRP A 16 -17.00 -11.77 -9.64
C TRP A 16 -16.89 -10.38 -10.22
N ARG A 17 -17.54 -10.19 -11.36
CA ARG A 17 -17.57 -8.92 -12.07
C ARG A 17 -19.01 -8.47 -12.27
N ASP A 18 -19.30 -7.26 -11.83
CA ASP A 18 -20.54 -6.57 -12.11
C ASP A 18 -20.30 -5.45 -13.13
N ASN A 19 -20.80 -5.66 -14.34
CA ASN A 19 -20.66 -4.69 -15.42
C ASN A 19 -21.60 -3.49 -15.30
N VAL A 20 -22.67 -3.59 -14.52
CA VAL A 20 -23.63 -2.49 -14.30
C VAL A 20 -23.02 -1.52 -13.29
N ASN A 21 -22.60 -2.03 -12.14
CA ASN A 21 -22.00 -1.22 -11.08
C ASN A 21 -20.50 -0.93 -11.29
N LYS A 22 -19.89 -1.50 -12.34
CA LYS A 22 -18.45 -1.39 -12.65
C LYS A 22 -17.61 -1.82 -11.45
N THR A 23 -17.90 -3.02 -10.96
CA THR A 23 -17.30 -3.56 -9.75
C THR A 23 -16.61 -4.89 -10.04
N LEU A 24 -15.46 -5.11 -9.41
CA LEU A 24 -14.75 -6.38 -9.38
C LEU A 24 -14.56 -6.79 -7.92
N LEU A 25 -15.20 -7.88 -7.53
CA LEU A 25 -15.08 -8.46 -6.20
C LEU A 25 -14.19 -9.69 -6.26
N ILE A 26 -13.21 -9.78 -5.37
CA ILE A 26 -12.27 -10.88 -5.28
C ILE A 26 -12.32 -11.43 -3.87
N GLU A 27 -12.55 -12.73 -3.75
CA GLU A 27 -12.40 -13.46 -2.49
C GLU A 27 -10.99 -14.05 -2.43
N LEU A 28 -10.32 -13.83 -1.31
CA LEU A 28 -8.99 -14.33 -1.03
C LEU A 28 -8.99 -15.10 0.29
N THR A 29 -8.04 -16.01 0.45
CA THR A 29 -7.78 -16.68 1.74
C THR A 29 -6.29 -16.90 1.93
N PHE A 30 -5.82 -16.88 3.18
CA PHE A 30 -4.48 -17.33 3.51
C PHE A 30 -4.39 -18.87 3.49
N PRO A 31 -3.20 -19.46 3.32
CA PRO A 31 -3.03 -20.90 3.51
C PRO A 31 -3.47 -21.33 4.92
N ASN A 32 -4.03 -22.54 5.05
CA ASN A 32 -4.58 -23.04 6.33
C ASN A 32 -3.57 -22.98 7.48
N ASP A 33 -2.30 -23.35 7.24
CA ASP A 33 -1.25 -23.27 8.27
C ASP A 33 -1.06 -21.84 8.80
N ILE A 34 -1.17 -20.84 7.92
CA ILE A 34 -1.05 -19.43 8.29
C ILE A 34 -2.26 -18.97 9.11
N ILE A 35 -3.46 -19.44 8.75
CA ILE A 35 -4.69 -19.16 9.49
C ILE A 35 -4.62 -19.80 10.88
N GLU A 36 -4.23 -21.07 10.97
CA GLU A 36 -4.27 -21.84 12.22
C GLU A 36 -3.15 -21.45 13.18
N ASN A 37 -1.94 -21.19 12.67
CA ASN A 37 -0.74 -21.08 13.50
C ASN A 37 -0.07 -19.70 13.49
N TYR A 38 -0.32 -18.86 12.48
CA TYR A 38 0.46 -17.63 12.24
C TYR A 38 -0.40 -16.35 12.13
N GLY A 39 -1.65 -16.40 12.56
CA GLY A 39 -2.49 -15.20 12.68
C GLY A 39 -3.17 -14.74 11.38
N GLY A 40 -3.15 -15.55 10.33
CA GLY A 40 -3.81 -15.24 9.07
C GLY A 40 -5.33 -15.11 9.20
N SER A 41 -5.94 -14.27 8.36
CA SER A 41 -7.39 -14.16 8.23
C SER A 41 -7.95 -15.25 7.32
N LYS A 42 -9.06 -15.86 7.74
CA LYS A 42 -9.71 -16.92 6.96
C LYS A 42 -10.30 -16.42 5.65
N THR A 43 -10.89 -15.23 5.65
CA THR A 43 -11.53 -14.67 4.46
C THR A 43 -11.09 -13.23 4.28
N LEU A 44 -10.72 -12.87 3.06
CA LEU A 44 -10.54 -11.48 2.68
C LEU A 44 -11.37 -11.17 1.45
N TRP A 45 -11.94 -9.97 1.43
CA TRP A 45 -12.67 -9.43 0.29
C TRP A 45 -11.92 -8.22 -0.23
N LEU A 46 -11.53 -8.28 -1.49
CA LEU A 46 -10.91 -7.17 -2.20
C LEU A 46 -11.87 -6.70 -3.28
N ASN A 47 -12.43 -5.51 -3.08
CA ASN A 47 -13.42 -4.92 -3.94
C ASN A 47 -12.83 -3.71 -4.67
N TYR A 48 -12.93 -3.71 -6.00
CA TYR A 48 -12.59 -2.58 -6.85
C TYR A 48 -13.86 -2.01 -7.47
N THR A 49 -14.05 -0.70 -7.34
CA THR A 49 -15.10 0.04 -8.04
C THR A 49 -14.48 1.06 -8.98
N PHE A 50 -14.96 1.09 -10.22
CA PHE A 50 -14.48 1.97 -11.29
C PHE A 50 -15.54 3.03 -11.60
N PRO A 51 -15.62 4.12 -10.82
CA PRO A 51 -16.56 5.20 -11.07
C PRO A 51 -16.33 5.83 -12.45
N LEU A 52 -17.42 6.29 -13.07
CA LEU A 52 -17.39 6.99 -14.36
C LEU A 52 -17.18 8.51 -14.21
N ASP A 53 -17.00 8.98 -12.97
CA ASP A 53 -16.82 10.38 -12.65
C ASP A 53 -15.46 10.92 -13.14
N SER A 54 -15.37 12.24 -13.25
CA SER A 54 -14.14 12.96 -13.54
C SER A 54 -13.66 13.72 -12.29
N PRO A 55 -12.39 13.59 -11.88
CA PRO A 55 -11.33 12.80 -12.51
C PRO A 55 -11.57 11.28 -12.39
N PRO A 56 -11.08 10.47 -13.35
CA PRO A 56 -11.17 9.01 -13.27
C PRO A 56 -10.53 8.51 -11.98
N ALA A 57 -11.12 7.49 -11.36
CA ALA A 57 -10.60 6.90 -10.13
C ALA A 57 -10.83 5.39 -10.07
N ILE A 58 -10.08 4.74 -9.18
CA ILE A 58 -10.31 3.37 -8.73
C ILE A 58 -10.52 3.44 -7.22
N LEU A 59 -11.70 3.04 -6.76
CA LEU A 59 -11.98 2.87 -5.34
C LEU A 59 -11.67 1.43 -4.95
N ILE A 60 -10.97 1.26 -3.85
CA ILE A 60 -10.47 -0.04 -3.40
C ILE A 60 -10.88 -0.23 -1.96
N GLN A 61 -11.56 -1.32 -1.67
CA GLN A 61 -11.93 -1.72 -0.31
C GLN A 61 -11.37 -3.10 -0.05
N LEU A 62 -10.58 -3.23 1.02
CA LEU A 62 -10.10 -4.49 1.53
C LEU A 62 -10.77 -4.75 2.87
N GLU A 63 -11.41 -5.90 3.01
CA GLU A 63 -11.97 -6.39 4.26
C GLU A 63 -11.33 -7.73 4.60
N TRP A 64 -11.14 -8.00 5.88
CA TRP A 64 -10.81 -9.35 6.35
C TRP A 64 -11.76 -9.77 7.46
N PHE A 65 -11.97 -11.08 7.54
CA PHE A 65 -12.85 -11.72 8.50
C PHE A 65 -12.17 -12.93 9.14
N ASN A 66 -12.52 -13.16 10.41
CA ASN A 66 -12.05 -14.29 11.21
C ASN A 66 -10.51 -14.38 11.20
N LYS A 67 -9.86 -13.29 11.64
CA LYS A 67 -8.42 -13.29 11.85
C LYS A 67 -8.08 -14.05 13.13
N THR A 68 -7.14 -14.98 13.05
CA THR A 68 -6.64 -15.68 14.24
C THR A 68 -5.75 -14.73 15.05
N ALA A 69 -6.01 -14.59 16.36
CA ALA A 69 -5.08 -13.90 17.25
C ALA A 69 -3.77 -14.69 17.35
N THR A 70 -2.63 -13.98 17.29
CA THR A 70 -1.31 -14.58 17.47
C THR A 70 -0.43 -13.77 18.40
N ARG A 71 0.48 -14.44 19.11
CA ARG A 71 1.59 -13.80 19.85
C ARG A 71 2.83 -13.63 19.00
N LEU A 72 2.87 -14.25 17.82
CA LEU A 72 4.00 -14.14 16.93
C LEU A 72 4.04 -12.72 16.36
N PRO A 73 5.24 -12.13 16.21
CA PRO A 73 5.37 -10.85 15.55
C PRO A 73 4.89 -10.93 14.10
N GLU A 74 3.95 -10.07 13.73
CA GLU A 74 3.36 -9.99 12.39
C GLU A 74 3.22 -8.55 11.93
N SER A 75 3.17 -8.39 10.61
CA SER A 75 2.76 -7.15 9.97
C SER A 75 2.00 -7.45 8.69
N ILE A 76 0.80 -6.89 8.57
CA ILE A 76 -0.07 -7.03 7.40
C ILE A 76 0.03 -5.75 6.57
N TRP A 77 0.32 -5.92 5.29
CA TRP A 77 0.51 -4.83 4.35
C TRP A 77 -0.35 -5.03 3.11
N ILE A 78 -0.79 -3.93 2.52
CA ILE A 78 -1.23 -3.89 1.12
C ILE A 78 -0.20 -3.13 0.30
N GLU A 79 0.10 -3.66 -0.88
CA GLU A 79 1.08 -3.09 -1.80
C GLU A 79 0.37 -2.52 -3.04
N PHE A 80 0.73 -1.28 -3.38
CA PHE A 80 0.39 -0.66 -4.65
C PHE A 80 1.65 -0.49 -5.49
N ASN A 81 1.78 -1.25 -6.56
CA ASN A 81 2.98 -1.29 -7.40
C ASN A 81 2.64 -0.84 -8.83
N PRO A 82 2.52 0.48 -9.07
CA PRO A 82 2.19 1.01 -10.37
C PRO A 82 3.35 0.82 -11.36
N ILE A 83 3.01 0.54 -12.62
CA ILE A 83 3.98 0.57 -13.72
C ILE A 83 4.21 2.05 -14.08
N LEU A 84 5.34 2.58 -13.64
CA LEU A 84 5.68 3.99 -13.86
C LEU A 84 6.56 4.17 -15.11
N PRO A 85 6.42 5.28 -15.84
CA PRO A 85 7.39 5.66 -16.85
C PRO A 85 8.73 5.95 -16.14
N ILE A 86 9.71 5.07 -16.33
CA ILE A 86 11.03 5.18 -15.70
C ILE A 86 11.74 6.40 -16.29
N THR A 87 11.76 7.51 -15.55
CA THR A 87 12.48 8.73 -15.94
C THR A 87 13.51 9.18 -14.92
N SER A 88 13.52 8.61 -13.70
CA SER A 88 14.43 8.98 -12.61
C SER A 88 14.92 7.76 -11.84
N TYR A 89 16.19 7.80 -11.42
CA TYR A 89 16.77 6.86 -10.45
C TYR A 89 16.56 7.35 -9.00
N THR A 90 15.68 8.31 -8.74
CA THR A 90 15.43 8.81 -7.38
C THR A 90 13.93 8.92 -7.13
N CYS A 91 13.54 8.85 -5.87
CA CYS A 91 12.14 9.01 -5.47
C CYS A 91 11.60 10.45 -5.59
N ASN A 92 12.28 11.36 -6.29
CA ASN A 92 11.95 12.79 -6.35
C ASN A 92 10.61 13.12 -7.03
N GLN A 93 10.07 12.16 -7.79
CA GLN A 93 8.75 12.21 -8.43
C GLN A 93 7.60 11.91 -7.48
N TRP A 94 7.89 11.32 -6.31
CA TRP A 94 6.91 11.11 -5.27
C TRP A 94 6.82 12.34 -4.37
N LYS A 95 5.59 12.72 -4.01
CA LYS A 95 5.29 13.65 -2.93
C LYS A 95 4.33 12.99 -1.96
N ILE A 96 4.70 12.98 -0.70
CA ILE A 96 3.90 12.41 0.38
C ILE A 96 3.33 13.57 1.17
N ASP A 97 2.00 13.65 1.29
CA ASP A 97 1.41 14.56 2.27
C ASP A 97 1.72 14.03 3.68
N VAL A 98 2.50 14.77 4.46
CA VAL A 98 2.81 14.44 5.85
C VAL A 98 2.42 15.66 6.69
N LEU A 99 1.38 15.50 7.52
CA LEU A 99 0.83 16.57 8.36
C LEU A 99 0.46 17.85 7.57
N GLY A 100 0.01 17.71 6.31
CA GLY A 100 -0.36 18.84 5.44
C GLY A 100 0.80 19.44 4.63
N TYR A 101 2.00 18.83 4.67
CA TYR A 101 3.17 19.28 3.93
C TYR A 101 3.62 18.25 2.89
N ASP A 102 4.04 18.74 1.72
CA ASP A 102 4.60 17.92 0.66
C ASP A 102 6.04 17.50 1.00
N VAL A 103 6.22 16.24 1.37
CA VAL A 103 7.52 15.62 1.63
C VAL A 103 8.03 14.91 0.38
N ASP A 104 9.26 15.25 0.00
CA ASP A 104 10.04 14.55 -1.03
C ASP A 104 10.88 13.46 -0.37
N PRO A 105 10.59 12.16 -0.58
CA PRO A 105 11.31 11.07 0.05
C PRO A 105 12.81 11.03 -0.32
N SER A 106 13.19 11.61 -1.46
CA SER A 106 14.61 11.70 -1.87
C SER A 106 15.41 12.78 -1.14
N LYS A 107 14.75 13.69 -0.42
CA LYS A 107 15.37 14.87 0.23
C LYS A 107 15.34 14.82 1.74
N ILE A 108 15.03 13.67 2.32
CA ILE A 108 14.97 13.52 3.77
C ILE A 108 16.38 13.54 4.35
N VAL A 109 16.57 14.39 5.37
CA VAL A 109 17.83 14.57 6.07
C VAL A 109 18.37 13.25 6.64
N ASN A 110 19.68 13.23 6.89
CA ASN A 110 20.34 12.07 7.46
C ASN A 110 19.74 11.69 8.81
N TYR A 111 19.45 10.40 9.02
CA TYR A 111 18.78 9.89 10.23
C TYR A 111 17.38 10.47 10.50
N GLY A 112 16.74 11.06 9.48
CA GLY A 112 15.31 11.34 9.49
C GLY A 112 14.48 10.09 9.15
N SER A 113 13.15 10.24 9.16
CA SER A 113 12.21 9.17 8.77
C SER A 113 12.26 8.92 7.25
N ARG A 114 13.34 8.30 6.75
CA ARG A 114 13.68 8.17 5.32
C ARG A 114 12.85 7.16 4.52
N ARG A 115 12.21 6.23 5.20
CA ARG A 115 11.53 5.07 4.60
C ARG A 115 10.07 4.95 5.01
N LEU A 116 9.76 5.32 6.25
CA LEU A 116 8.42 5.25 6.83
C LEU A 116 7.81 6.64 6.96
N HIS A 117 6.55 6.78 6.57
CA HIS A 117 5.82 8.03 6.58
C HIS A 117 4.39 7.83 7.10
N ALA A 118 3.86 8.81 7.82
CA ALA A 118 2.43 8.88 8.09
C ALA A 118 1.78 9.73 6.98
N ILE A 119 1.05 9.08 6.07
CA ILE A 119 0.31 9.76 5.02
C ILE A 119 -0.85 10.54 5.63
N GLY A 120 -0.97 11.82 5.24
CA GLY A 120 -2.11 12.66 5.55
C GLY A 120 -3.19 12.64 4.46
N HIS A 121 -4.16 13.55 4.59
CA HIS A 121 -5.33 13.60 3.70
C HIS A 121 -4.99 13.94 2.24
N GLY A 122 -3.83 14.56 1.98
CA GLY A 122 -3.34 14.87 0.63
C GLY A 122 -2.76 13.67 -0.12
N GLY A 123 -2.66 12.50 0.52
CA GLY A 123 -2.25 11.25 -0.10
C GLY A 123 -0.78 11.22 -0.56
N VAL A 124 -0.46 10.21 -1.38
CA VAL A 124 0.83 10.04 -2.06
C VAL A 124 0.64 10.36 -3.53
N ARG A 125 1.33 11.37 -4.03
CA ARG A 125 1.22 11.87 -5.40
C ARG A 125 2.44 11.51 -6.21
N PHE A 126 2.22 11.07 -7.43
CA PHE A 126 3.29 10.83 -8.40
C PHE A 126 3.26 11.91 -9.48
N TYR A 127 4.42 12.51 -9.77
CA TYR A 127 4.60 13.52 -10.80
C TYR A 127 5.46 12.96 -11.93
N ASP A 128 5.16 13.34 -13.18
CA ASP A 128 6.19 13.22 -14.21
C ASP A 128 7.23 14.36 -14.04
N GLN A 129 8.29 14.34 -14.85
CA GLN A 129 9.32 15.38 -14.76
C GLN A 129 8.94 16.69 -15.45
N ILE A 130 7.75 16.78 -16.07
CA ILE A 130 7.39 17.83 -17.03
C ILE A 130 6.18 18.65 -16.54
N SER A 131 5.18 17.97 -16.01
CA SER A 131 3.91 18.53 -15.55
C SER A 131 4.04 19.18 -14.19
N THR A 132 3.30 20.27 -14.01
CA THR A 132 3.08 20.91 -12.70
C THR A 132 2.02 20.19 -11.87
N SER A 133 1.22 19.33 -12.52
CA SER A 133 0.16 18.53 -11.89
C SER A 133 0.59 17.07 -11.73
N PRO A 134 0.23 16.39 -10.64
CA PRO A 134 0.51 14.98 -10.49
C PRO A 134 -0.21 14.16 -11.57
N LEU A 135 0.38 13.03 -11.94
CA LEU A 135 -0.24 12.05 -12.84
C LEU A 135 -1.38 11.31 -12.14
N PHE A 136 -1.13 10.85 -10.91
CA PHE A 136 -2.13 10.22 -10.07
C PHE A 136 -1.80 10.45 -8.59
N ALA A 137 -2.79 10.22 -7.74
CA ALA A 137 -2.66 10.22 -6.30
C ALA A 137 -3.25 8.93 -5.70
N LEU A 138 -2.53 8.32 -4.75
CA LEU A 138 -3.02 7.27 -3.88
C LEU A 138 -3.45 7.88 -2.54
N TYR A 139 -4.68 7.61 -2.13
CA TYR A 139 -5.20 7.98 -0.82
C TYR A 139 -5.43 6.71 0.00
N SER A 140 -5.05 6.75 1.29
CA SER A 140 -5.50 5.78 2.29
C SER A 140 -6.34 6.50 3.34
N PHE A 141 -7.55 5.99 3.59
CA PHE A 141 -8.49 6.62 4.51
C PHE A 141 -8.43 6.04 5.91
N ASP A 142 -8.00 4.78 6.03
CA ASP A 142 -8.12 4.00 7.27
C ASP A 142 -6.76 3.52 7.80
N ALA A 143 -5.66 3.73 7.06
CA ALA A 143 -4.30 3.34 7.47
C ALA A 143 -3.24 4.39 7.06
N PRO A 144 -2.57 5.05 8.01
CA PRO A 144 -1.66 6.15 7.68
C PRO A 144 -0.22 5.70 7.37
N LEU A 145 0.23 4.55 7.89
CA LEU A 145 1.65 4.18 7.85
C LEU A 145 2.04 3.64 6.47
N LEU A 146 2.86 4.40 5.76
CA LEU A 146 3.43 4.10 4.45
C LEU A 146 4.89 3.72 4.57
N SER A 147 5.29 2.73 3.77
CA SER A 147 6.65 2.51 3.35
C SER A 147 6.76 2.60 1.83
N ILE A 148 7.83 3.22 1.32
CA ILE A 148 8.11 3.25 -0.12
C ILE A 148 9.24 2.27 -0.41
N GLY A 149 9.03 1.36 -1.35
CA GLY A 149 10.03 0.43 -1.87
C GLY A 149 10.04 -0.95 -1.21
N SER A 150 9.75 -1.07 0.09
CA SER A 150 9.65 -2.37 0.77
C SER A 150 8.90 -2.29 2.10
N SER A 151 8.15 -3.35 2.46
CA SER A 151 7.60 -3.54 3.79
C SER A 151 8.66 -3.92 4.84
N GLU A 152 9.81 -4.45 4.43
CA GLU A 152 10.91 -4.85 5.32
C GLU A 152 11.55 -3.67 6.07
N TYR A 153 11.37 -2.45 5.55
CA TYR A 153 11.82 -1.22 6.21
C TYR A 153 11.18 -0.98 7.57
N LEU A 154 10.15 -1.75 7.95
CA LEU A 154 9.63 -1.76 9.32
C LEU A 154 10.67 -2.24 10.35
N LEU A 155 11.56 -3.15 9.96
CA LEU A 155 12.60 -3.72 10.83
C LEU A 155 14.03 -3.47 10.31
N ASN A 156 14.18 -2.95 9.10
CA ASN A 156 15.47 -2.52 8.58
C ASN A 156 15.70 -1.02 8.82
N PHE A 157 16.52 -0.74 9.84
CA PHE A 157 16.90 0.61 10.27
C PHE A 157 18.19 1.12 9.64
N ASP A 158 18.63 0.54 8.52
CA ASP A 158 19.69 1.18 7.77
C ASP A 158 19.25 2.60 7.35
N ASN A 159 20.21 3.50 7.26
CA ASN A 159 19.97 4.92 7.07
C ASN A 159 19.94 5.31 5.57
N SER A 160 19.74 4.36 4.66
CA SER A 160 19.60 4.68 3.23
C SER A 160 18.22 5.29 2.94
N ILE A 161 18.12 5.94 1.78
CA ILE A 161 16.85 6.51 1.28
C ILE A 161 15.98 5.34 0.78
N ALA A 162 14.66 5.54 0.73
CA ALA A 162 13.74 4.61 0.09
C ALA A 162 14.22 4.24 -1.33
N ASP A 163 14.09 2.96 -1.68
CA ASP A 163 14.30 2.50 -3.04
C ASP A 163 13.03 2.79 -3.86
N CYS A 164 13.20 3.48 -4.98
CA CYS A 164 12.17 3.69 -6.00
C CYS A 164 12.75 3.36 -7.38
N GLN A 165 13.75 2.47 -7.42
CA GLN A 165 14.46 2.07 -8.62
C GLN A 165 14.16 0.59 -8.88
N GLY A 166 13.26 0.32 -9.84
CA GLY A 166 13.08 -1.02 -10.38
C GLY A 166 11.64 -1.39 -10.63
N ILE A 167 11.44 -2.26 -11.63
CA ILE A 167 10.19 -3.02 -11.76
C ILE A 167 10.08 -3.85 -10.48
N ASN A 168 9.06 -3.59 -9.65
CA ASN A 168 8.81 -4.17 -8.32
C ASN A 168 9.42 -3.49 -7.09
N ASN A 169 10.25 -2.45 -7.25
CA ASN A 169 10.76 -1.65 -6.11
C ASN A 169 10.12 -0.26 -6.04
N ASN A 170 9.03 -0.03 -6.80
CA ASN A 170 8.24 1.20 -6.76
C ASN A 170 6.97 1.06 -5.91
N GLY A 171 6.88 -0.02 -5.13
CA GLY A 171 5.71 -0.34 -4.33
C GLY A 171 5.49 0.70 -3.24
N LEU A 172 4.26 1.19 -3.14
CA LEU A 172 3.76 1.87 -1.96
C LEU A 172 3.13 0.81 -1.06
N PHE A 173 3.74 0.58 0.09
CA PHE A 173 3.29 -0.40 1.07
C PHE A 173 2.56 0.34 2.19
N ILE A 174 1.27 0.05 2.38
CA ILE A 174 0.49 0.61 3.50
C ILE A 174 0.34 -0.46 4.58
N ASN A 175 0.79 -0.15 5.79
CA ASN A 175 0.65 -1.06 6.92
C ASN A 175 -0.78 -1.00 7.47
N LEU A 176 -1.47 -2.13 7.39
CA LEU A 176 -2.86 -2.28 7.85
C LEU A 176 -2.91 -2.64 9.32
N HIS A 177 -1.95 -3.45 9.74
CA HIS A 177 -1.79 -3.92 11.11
C HIS A 177 -0.33 -4.36 11.34
N ASN A 178 0.21 -4.18 12.54
CA ASN A 178 1.37 -4.94 13.00
C ASN A 178 1.41 -4.99 14.52
N ASN A 179 1.83 -6.10 15.12
CA ASN A 179 2.03 -6.23 16.56
C ASN A 179 3.51 -6.22 16.96
N LEU A 180 4.39 -5.80 16.06
CA LEU A 180 5.84 -5.69 16.29
C LEU A 180 6.17 -4.65 17.36
N TRP A 181 5.44 -3.54 17.34
CA TRP A 181 5.60 -2.42 18.26
C TRP A 181 4.31 -2.24 19.08
N ASN A 182 4.39 -2.49 20.39
CA ASN A 182 3.24 -2.49 21.31
C ASN A 182 2.67 -1.08 21.62
N THR A 183 2.82 -0.13 20.71
CA THR A 183 2.51 1.29 20.91
C THR A 183 1.39 1.79 20.01
N ALA A 184 1.17 1.16 18.85
CA ALA A 184 0.25 1.67 17.82
C ALA A 184 -0.90 0.73 17.46
N PHE A 185 -0.77 -0.57 17.73
CA PHE A 185 -1.77 -1.58 17.38
C PHE A 185 -2.02 -2.56 18.55
N PRO A 186 -3.20 -3.19 18.62
CA PRO A 186 -3.46 -4.26 19.58
C PRO A 186 -2.54 -5.46 19.35
N ILE A 187 -1.93 -5.99 20.42
CA ILE A 187 -1.01 -7.13 20.33
C ILE A 187 -1.74 -8.42 19.90
N TYR A 188 -2.91 -8.63 20.49
CA TYR A 188 -3.79 -9.77 20.22
C TYR A 188 -4.95 -9.30 19.36
N TYR A 189 -4.71 -9.24 18.05
CA TYR A 189 -5.71 -8.76 17.11
C TYR A 189 -6.37 -9.93 16.36
N GLU A 190 -7.64 -10.16 16.69
CA GLU A 190 -8.52 -11.19 16.10
C GLU A 190 -9.81 -10.60 15.50
N GLN A 191 -9.88 -9.28 15.40
CA GLN A 191 -11.07 -8.60 14.90
C GLN A 191 -11.09 -8.55 13.37
N ASP A 192 -12.30 -8.41 12.85
CA ASP A 192 -12.55 -8.07 11.47
C ASP A 192 -12.16 -6.61 11.22
N ALA A 193 -11.73 -6.30 10.00
CA ALA A 193 -11.33 -4.95 9.62
C ALA A 193 -11.74 -4.60 8.21
N ILE A 194 -11.80 -3.29 7.96
CA ILE A 194 -12.05 -2.69 6.66
C ILE A 194 -11.06 -1.56 6.42
N PHE A 195 -10.51 -1.51 5.21
CA PHE A 195 -9.61 -0.45 4.75
C PHE A 195 -10.01 0.03 3.38
N ARG A 196 -10.09 1.36 3.22
CA ARG A 196 -10.49 2.01 1.97
C ARG A 196 -9.34 2.83 1.42
N PHE A 197 -9.19 2.73 0.11
CA PHE A 197 -8.20 3.45 -0.67
C PHE A 197 -8.84 4.03 -1.92
N LYS A 198 -8.24 5.09 -2.45
CA LYS A 198 -8.61 5.68 -3.73
C LYS A 198 -7.34 5.91 -4.53
N ILE A 199 -7.34 5.48 -5.79
CA ILE A 199 -6.37 5.93 -6.80
C ILE A 199 -7.11 6.90 -7.71
N GLU A 200 -6.66 8.15 -7.77
CA GLU A 200 -7.27 9.21 -8.57
C GLU A 200 -6.30 9.63 -9.68
N PHE A 201 -6.77 9.66 -10.92
CA PHE A 201 -5.97 10.00 -12.10
C PHE A 201 -6.18 11.47 -12.45
N LEU A 202 -5.16 12.29 -12.22
CA LEU A 202 -5.25 13.75 -12.22
C LEU A 202 -4.77 14.38 -13.52
N THR A 203 -4.03 13.63 -14.32
CA THR A 203 -3.66 13.98 -15.70
C THR A 203 -4.14 12.86 -16.62
N ASP A 204 -4.43 13.19 -17.88
CA ASP A 204 -4.89 12.24 -18.89
C ASP A 204 -3.83 11.14 -19.13
N TRP A 205 -4.01 10.02 -18.42
CA TRP A 205 -3.05 8.92 -18.34
C TRP A 205 -2.82 8.24 -19.70
N MET A 206 -3.80 8.33 -20.61
CA MET A 206 -3.69 7.77 -21.96
C MET A 206 -2.60 8.44 -22.80
N GLN A 207 -2.30 9.72 -22.56
CA GLN A 207 -1.26 10.45 -23.31
C GLN A 207 0.17 10.07 -22.90
N ILE A 208 0.33 9.29 -21.83
CA ILE A 208 1.63 8.98 -21.22
C ILE A 208 2.12 7.59 -21.64
N ILE A 209 1.21 6.64 -21.85
CA ILE A 209 1.54 5.28 -22.31
C ILE A 209 2.00 5.30 -23.78
N ASP A 210 1.40 6.16 -24.61
CA ASP A 210 1.74 6.32 -26.03
C ASP A 210 3.03 7.12 -26.29
N ARG A 211 3.74 7.60 -25.26
CA ARG A 211 5.05 8.25 -25.39
C ARG A 211 6.24 7.29 -25.30
N LYS A 212 6.00 5.98 -25.44
CA LYS A 212 7.06 4.96 -25.56
C LYS A 212 7.47 4.73 -27.00
#